data_AF-A0A246BNY6-F1
#
_entry.id   AF-A0A246BNY6-F1
#
_cell.length_a   1.000
_cell.length_b   1.000
_cell.length_c   1.000
_cell.angle_alpha   90.00
_cell.angle_beta   90.00
_cell.angle_gamma   90.00
#
_symmetry.space_group_name_H-M   'P 1'
#
loop_
_entity.id
_entity.type
_entity.pdbx_description
1 polymer ?
#
loop_
_entity_poly.entity_id
_entity_poly.type
_entity_poly.pdbx_seq_one_letter_code
_entity_poly.pdbx_strand_id
1 'polypeptide(L)'
;MSIKDKFTPDEWFKVMTGPGRAGAAVMAASPSGLTGLIAEARAVSDATRESVSAATRTPLLEAMAADMLGTAPDTQPPQERARNAEEAREQSLQAVRQAAWLVSAKASPEDNAAYRQMLMNVAERTANAATEGGFLGIGGKLVDEKEQAVLDELRRLLFPDDAPATTASDMVSPAPDGSGNSG
;
A
#
# COMPACT_ATOMS: atom_id res chain seq x y z
N MET A 1 -9.07 15.52 23.00
CA MET A 1 -8.19 14.37 22.73
C MET A 1 -8.15 14.18 21.23
N SER A 2 -6.96 14.27 20.65
CA SER A 2 -6.74 13.95 19.25
C SER A 2 -6.63 12.44 19.09
N ILE A 3 -6.95 11.92 17.90
CA ILE A 3 -6.67 10.52 17.58
C ILE A 3 -5.17 10.18 17.70
N LYS A 4 -4.30 11.18 17.51
CA LYS A 4 -2.85 11.07 17.70
C LYS A 4 -2.47 10.66 19.13
N ASP A 5 -3.25 11.07 20.14
CA ASP A 5 -3.00 10.75 21.55
C ASP A 5 -3.14 9.24 21.86
N LYS A 6 -3.71 8.47 20.93
CA LYS A 6 -3.81 7.00 21.03
C LYS A 6 -2.52 6.29 20.64
N PHE A 7 -1.58 6.97 20.00
CA PHE A 7 -0.33 6.41 19.51
C PHE A 7 0.85 6.94 20.32
N THR A 8 1.85 6.10 20.57
CA THR A 8 3.15 6.58 21.01
C THR A 8 3.84 7.34 19.88
N PRO A 9 4.87 8.17 20.15
CA PRO A 9 5.60 8.87 19.08
C PRO A 9 6.14 7.92 18.00
N ASP A 10 6.68 6.76 18.38
CA ASP A 10 7.21 5.77 17.44
C ASP A 10 6.13 5.07 16.61
N GLU A 11 4.96 4.82 17.20
CA GLU A 11 3.82 4.25 16.49
C GLU A 11 3.24 5.27 15.52
N TRP A 12 3.10 6.52 15.95
CA TRP A 12 2.62 7.61 15.10
C TRP A 12 3.55 7.81 13.92
N PHE A 13 4.87 7.76 14.12
CA PHE A 13 5.84 7.79 13.04
C PHE A 13 5.63 6.67 12.02
N LYS A 14 5.36 5.43 12.47
CA LYS A 14 5.06 4.30 11.57
C LYS A 14 3.77 4.51 10.78
N VAL A 15 2.73 5.06 11.41
CA VAL A 15 1.48 5.43 10.73
C VAL A 15 1.72 6.52 9.69
N MET A 16 2.47 7.57 10.03
CA MET A 16 2.79 8.67 9.11
C MET A 16 3.64 8.22 7.92
N THR A 17 4.54 7.27 8.11
CA THR A 17 5.43 6.78 7.04
C THR A 17 4.86 5.61 6.24
N GLY A 18 3.79 4.97 6.70
CA GLY A 18 3.15 3.83 6.02
C GLY A 18 2.82 4.08 4.54
N PRO A 19 2.24 5.24 4.15
CA PRO A 19 1.96 5.54 2.74
C PRO A 19 3.23 5.54 1.88
N GLY A 20 4.29 6.19 2.36
CA GLY A 20 5.59 6.21 1.67
C GLY A 20 6.20 4.81 1.55
N ARG A 21 5.99 3.94 2.55
CA ARG A 21 6.43 2.53 2.51
C ARG A 21 5.66 1.72 1.48
N ALA A 22 4.36 1.96 1.28
CA ALA A 22 3.58 1.31 0.24
C ALA A 22 4.12 1.67 -1.16
N GLY A 23 4.44 2.93 -1.41
CA GLY A 23 5.10 3.36 -2.65
C GLY A 23 6.51 2.76 -2.79
N ALA A 24 7.32 2.77 -1.73
CA ALA A 24 8.67 2.21 -1.75
C ALA A 24 8.70 0.70 -2.07
N ALA A 25 7.72 -0.07 -1.61
CA ALA A 25 7.60 -1.49 -1.96
C ALA A 25 7.45 -1.71 -3.46
N VAL A 26 6.68 -0.87 -4.15
CA VAL A 26 6.47 -0.91 -5.61
C VAL A 26 7.75 -0.49 -6.33
N MET A 27 8.36 0.63 -5.96
CA MET A 27 9.60 1.12 -6.59
C MET A 27 10.75 0.11 -6.47
N ALA A 28 10.85 -0.57 -5.33
CA ALA A 28 11.86 -1.60 -5.10
C ALA A 28 11.70 -2.83 -5.99
N ALA A 29 10.49 -3.11 -6.51
CA ALA A 29 10.23 -4.24 -7.41
C ALA A 29 10.83 -4.03 -8.81
N SER A 30 10.92 -2.76 -9.25
CA SER A 30 11.41 -2.37 -10.57
C SER A 30 12.26 -1.09 -10.51
N PRO A 31 13.50 -1.13 -9.99
CA PRO A 31 14.36 0.05 -9.87
C PRO A 31 14.68 0.73 -11.22
N SER A 32 14.61 -0.03 -12.32
CA SER A 32 14.87 0.45 -13.68
C SER A 32 13.64 1.12 -14.36
N GLY A 33 12.44 1.03 -13.77
CA GLY A 33 11.22 1.65 -14.30
C GLY A 33 11.17 3.17 -14.05
N LEU A 34 11.89 3.64 -13.02
CA LEU A 34 12.08 5.06 -12.71
C LEU A 34 13.35 5.57 -13.40
N THR A 35 13.21 5.93 -14.67
CA THR A 35 14.27 6.71 -15.33
C THR A 35 14.33 8.13 -14.76
N GLY A 36 15.21 8.33 -13.79
CA GLY A 36 15.85 9.63 -13.54
C GLY A 36 15.36 10.43 -12.33
N LEU A 37 16.35 10.81 -11.51
CA LEU A 37 16.34 11.65 -10.30
C LEU A 37 15.63 13.02 -10.41
N ILE A 38 14.99 13.35 -11.54
CA ILE A 38 14.31 14.63 -11.80
C ILE A 38 12.78 14.46 -11.89
N ALA A 39 12.28 13.29 -12.30
CA ALA A 39 10.84 13.01 -12.34
C ALA A 39 10.29 12.73 -10.92
N GLU A 40 11.11 12.12 -10.06
CA GLU A 40 10.77 11.79 -8.67
C GLU A 40 10.37 13.02 -7.84
N ALA A 41 11.01 14.18 -8.04
CA ALA A 41 10.72 15.37 -7.23
C ALA A 41 9.36 16.03 -7.52
N ARG A 42 8.87 15.95 -8.77
CA ARG A 42 7.57 16.54 -9.15
C ARG A 42 6.41 15.58 -8.89
N ALA A 43 6.56 14.30 -9.23
CA ALA A 43 5.52 13.30 -8.97
C ALA A 43 5.25 13.17 -7.46
N VAL A 44 6.28 13.23 -6.62
CA VAL A 44 6.13 13.26 -5.15
C VAL A 44 5.39 14.52 -4.68
N SER A 45 5.69 15.69 -5.25
CA SER A 45 5.00 16.95 -4.91
C SER A 45 3.51 16.92 -5.32
N ASP A 46 3.20 16.45 -6.52
CA ASP A 46 1.84 16.45 -7.07
C ASP A 46 0.98 15.37 -6.42
N ALA A 47 1.51 14.16 -6.20
CA ALA A 47 0.82 13.10 -5.47
C ALA A 47 0.53 13.52 -4.01
N THR A 48 1.47 14.20 -3.35
CA THR A 48 1.26 14.75 -1.99
C THR A 48 0.11 15.77 -1.99
N ARG A 49 0.05 16.66 -2.98
CA ARG A 49 -0.99 17.69 -3.07
C ARG A 49 -2.37 17.13 -3.37
N GLU A 50 -2.44 16.18 -4.30
CA GLU A 50 -3.69 15.54 -4.71
C GLU A 50 -4.26 14.67 -3.57
N SER A 51 -3.42 13.89 -2.88
CA SER A 51 -3.82 13.04 -1.76
C SER A 51 -4.30 13.84 -0.54
N VAL A 52 -3.74 15.02 -0.29
CA VAL A 52 -4.23 15.93 0.76
C VAL A 52 -5.63 16.49 0.42
N SER A 53 -5.97 16.62 -0.87
CA SER A 53 -7.27 17.15 -1.32
C SER A 53 -8.38 16.10 -1.43
N ALA A 54 -8.02 14.84 -1.71
CA ALA A 54 -8.97 13.79 -2.08
C ALA A 54 -9.35 12.84 -0.93
N ALA A 55 -8.74 12.95 0.25
CA ALA A 55 -8.99 12.03 1.35
C ALA A 55 -10.40 12.23 1.96
N THR A 56 -11.14 11.12 2.06
CA THR A 56 -12.26 10.98 2.98
C THR A 56 -11.81 11.46 4.36
N ARG A 57 -12.51 12.46 4.91
CA ARG A 57 -12.13 13.14 6.15
C ARG A 57 -12.46 12.28 7.38
N THR A 58 -11.71 11.22 7.59
CA THR A 58 -11.73 10.52 8.88
C THR A 58 -10.80 11.26 9.85
N PRO A 59 -11.06 11.20 11.17
CA PRO A 59 -10.20 11.86 12.16
C PRO A 59 -8.71 11.50 12.03
N LEU A 60 -8.40 10.26 11.64
CA LEU A 60 -7.01 9.83 11.39
C LEU A 60 -6.37 10.59 10.23
N LEU A 61 -7.02 10.63 9.08
CA LEU A 61 -6.45 11.27 7.88
C LEU A 61 -6.34 12.78 8.05
N GLU A 62 -7.28 13.41 8.78
CA GLU A 62 -7.17 14.82 9.16
C GLU A 62 -5.97 15.09 10.08
N ALA A 63 -5.75 14.24 11.09
CA ALA A 63 -4.59 14.37 11.97
C ALA A 63 -3.26 14.16 11.24
N MET A 64 -3.22 13.20 10.30
CA MET A 64 -2.05 13.01 9.43
C MET A 64 -1.80 14.23 8.56
N ALA A 65 -2.83 14.77 7.91
CA ALA A 65 -2.70 15.97 7.06
C ALA A 65 -2.22 17.18 7.87
N ALA A 66 -2.76 17.41 9.05
CA ALA A 66 -2.33 18.50 9.93
C ALA A 66 -0.84 18.40 10.30
N ASP A 67 -0.37 17.19 10.62
CA ASP A 67 1.04 16.95 10.95
C ASP A 67 1.96 17.04 9.72
N MET A 68 1.49 16.68 8.52
CA MET A 68 2.25 16.84 7.28
C MET A 68 2.47 18.30 6.89
N LEU A 69 1.52 19.19 7.20
CA LEU A 69 1.68 20.64 7.02
C LEU A 69 2.54 21.29 8.13
N GLY A 70 2.81 20.57 9.21
CA GLY A 70 3.69 21.00 10.29
C GLY A 70 5.19 20.89 9.93
N THR A 71 6.05 21.34 10.84
CA THR A 71 7.50 21.16 10.70
C THR A 71 7.85 19.69 10.91
N ALA A 72 8.59 19.09 9.98
CA ALA A 72 9.09 17.73 10.13
C ALA A 72 9.88 17.58 11.44
N PRO A 73 9.73 16.48 12.19
CA PRO A 73 10.48 16.29 13.43
C PRO A 73 11.99 16.26 13.16
N ASP A 74 12.76 16.98 13.99
CA ASP A 74 14.23 17.11 13.87
C ASP A 74 14.98 15.77 13.94
N THR A 75 14.37 14.76 14.55
CA THR A 75 14.95 13.42 14.71
C THR A 75 13.98 12.37 14.20
N GLN A 76 14.31 11.74 13.07
CA GLN A 76 13.66 10.52 12.64
C GLN A 76 14.27 9.33 13.41
N PRO A 77 13.46 8.36 13.85
CA PRO A 77 14.00 7.16 14.48
C PRO A 77 14.97 6.45 13.51
N PRO A 78 16.03 5.81 14.02
CA PRO A 78 17.00 5.10 13.19
C PRO A 78 16.28 4.06 12.32
N GLN A 79 16.50 4.13 11.01
CA GLN A 79 15.98 3.15 10.07
C GLN A 79 17.15 2.30 9.57
N GLU A 80 16.97 0.98 9.57
CA GLU A 80 17.88 0.11 8.86
C GLU A 80 17.86 0.46 7.37
N ARG A 81 19.03 0.62 6.79
CA ARG A 81 19.20 0.84 5.36
C ARG A 81 19.21 -0.52 4.69
N ALA A 82 18.25 -0.75 3.79
CA ALA A 82 18.27 -1.91 2.91
C ALA A 82 19.57 -1.94 2.10
N ARG A 83 20.15 -3.14 1.94
CA ARG A 83 21.40 -3.37 1.22
C ARG A 83 21.18 -3.63 -0.27
N ASN A 84 19.97 -4.04 -0.64
CA ASN A 84 19.56 -4.30 -2.02
C ASN A 84 18.05 -4.05 -2.19
N ALA A 85 17.57 -4.16 -3.43
CA ALA A 85 16.18 -3.89 -3.78
C ALA A 85 15.18 -4.90 -3.16
N GLU A 86 15.58 -6.17 -3.02
CA GLU A 86 14.74 -7.20 -2.41
C GLU A 86 14.52 -6.93 -0.91
N GLU A 87 15.59 -6.63 -0.18
CA GLU A 87 15.52 -6.23 1.22
C GLU A 87 14.71 -4.93 1.40
N ALA A 88 14.85 -3.97 0.48
CA ALA A 88 14.06 -2.74 0.50
C ALA A 88 12.56 -3.00 0.33
N ARG A 89 12.19 -3.93 -0.56
CA ARG A 89 10.81 -4.37 -0.78
C ARG A 89 10.24 -5.04 0.48
N GLU A 90 10.98 -5.99 1.06
CA GLU A 90 10.56 -6.72 2.26
C GLU A 90 10.38 -5.80 3.46
N GLN A 91 11.36 -4.94 3.74
CA GLN A 91 11.28 -3.94 4.82
C GLN A 91 10.08 -3.01 4.62
N SER A 92 9.80 -2.62 3.37
CA SER A 92 8.66 -1.77 3.04
C SER A 92 7.33 -2.48 3.29
N LEU A 93 7.17 -3.73 2.83
CA LEU A 93 5.97 -4.55 3.09
C LEU A 93 5.76 -4.80 4.59
N GLN A 94 6.83 -5.04 5.34
CA GLN A 94 6.77 -5.20 6.79
C GLN A 94 6.30 -3.91 7.47
N ALA A 95 6.82 -2.74 7.05
CA ALA A 95 6.41 -1.46 7.60
C ALA A 95 4.93 -1.13 7.28
N VAL A 96 4.46 -1.45 6.06
CA VAL A 96 3.04 -1.35 5.69
C VAL A 96 2.18 -2.21 6.61
N ARG A 97 2.59 -3.48 6.84
CA ARG A 97 1.88 -4.40 7.75
C ARG A 97 1.79 -3.86 9.16
N GLN A 98 2.90 -3.35 9.70
CA GLN A 98 2.94 -2.78 11.05
C GLN A 98 2.02 -1.57 11.17
N ALA A 99 2.06 -0.66 10.20
CA ALA A 99 1.23 0.54 10.22
C ALA A 99 -0.27 0.19 10.13
N ALA A 100 -0.65 -0.71 9.22
CA ALA A 100 -2.03 -1.17 9.09
C ALA A 100 -2.54 -1.90 10.35
N TRP A 101 -1.67 -2.66 11.02
CA TRP A 101 -1.99 -3.29 12.31
C TRP A 101 -2.18 -2.25 13.41
N LEU A 102 -1.29 -1.25 13.52
CA LEU A 102 -1.40 -0.19 14.52
C LEU A 102 -2.71 0.58 14.40
N VAL A 103 -3.09 0.96 13.17
CA VAL A 103 -4.35 1.66 12.92
C VAL A 103 -5.53 0.75 13.25
N SER A 104 -5.52 -0.51 12.82
CA SER A 104 -6.59 -1.47 13.15
C SER A 104 -6.76 -1.70 14.65
N ALA A 105 -5.69 -1.63 15.43
CA ALA A 105 -5.72 -1.89 16.86
C ALA A 105 -6.20 -0.69 17.69
N LYS A 106 -6.05 0.54 17.17
CA LYS A 106 -6.19 1.77 17.98
C LYS A 106 -7.17 2.80 17.41
N ALA A 107 -7.45 2.76 16.12
CA ALA A 107 -8.37 3.66 15.44
C ALA A 107 -9.76 3.04 15.27
N SER A 108 -10.71 3.83 14.76
CA SER A 108 -12.04 3.31 14.44
C SER A 108 -12.00 2.38 13.22
N PRO A 109 -13.01 1.52 13.01
CA PRO A 109 -13.12 0.72 11.78
C PRO A 109 -13.13 1.58 10.51
N GLU A 110 -13.75 2.76 10.57
CA GLU A 110 -13.78 3.73 9.47
C GLU A 110 -12.39 4.30 9.17
N ASP A 111 -11.64 4.71 10.20
CA ASP A 111 -10.24 5.16 10.06
C ASP A 111 -9.35 4.05 9.49
N ASN A 112 -9.53 2.81 9.96
CA ASN A 112 -8.77 1.67 9.46
C ASN A 112 -9.05 1.37 7.98
N ALA A 113 -10.32 1.41 7.57
CA ALA A 113 -10.69 1.24 6.17
C ALA A 113 -10.11 2.36 5.28
N ALA A 114 -10.28 3.61 5.71
CA ALA A 114 -9.76 4.77 4.97
C ALA A 114 -8.23 4.76 4.86
N TYR A 115 -7.53 4.40 5.94
CA TYR A 115 -6.08 4.27 5.95
C TYR A 115 -5.59 3.18 4.99
N ARG A 116 -6.19 1.98 5.03
CA ARG A 116 -5.84 0.89 4.10
C ARG A 116 -6.09 1.26 2.65
N GLN A 117 -7.20 1.93 2.35
CA GLN A 117 -7.49 2.44 1.02
C GLN A 117 -6.44 3.47 0.58
N MET A 118 -6.04 4.38 1.46
CA MET A 118 -4.98 5.35 1.15
C MET A 118 -3.64 4.65 0.85
N LEU A 119 -3.23 3.65 1.64
CA LEU A 119 -2.00 2.90 1.39
C LEU A 119 -2.02 2.24 0.00
N MET A 120 -3.14 1.61 -0.36
CA MET A 120 -3.31 0.99 -1.66
C MET A 120 -3.27 2.01 -2.81
N ASN A 121 -3.99 3.13 -2.66
CA ASN A 121 -4.03 4.19 -3.65
C ASN A 121 -2.62 4.78 -3.91
N VAL A 122 -1.79 4.93 -2.88
CA VAL A 122 -0.41 5.41 -3.04
C VAL A 122 0.44 4.39 -3.82
N ALA A 123 0.31 3.10 -3.52
CA ALA A 123 1.02 2.05 -4.26
C ALA A 123 0.62 2.03 -5.75
N GLU A 124 -0.69 2.08 -6.06
CA GLU A 124 -1.19 2.11 -7.43
C GLU A 124 -0.74 3.35 -8.20
N ARG A 125 -0.82 4.53 -7.56
CA ARG A 125 -0.31 5.77 -8.16
C ARG A 125 1.18 5.71 -8.44
N THR A 126 1.95 5.07 -7.56
CA THR A 126 3.40 4.89 -7.75
C THR A 126 3.69 4.02 -8.97
N ALA A 127 2.97 2.90 -9.14
CA ALA A 127 3.10 2.04 -10.32
C ALA A 127 2.70 2.75 -11.63
N ASN A 128 1.60 3.51 -11.59
CA ASN A 128 1.12 4.24 -12.77
C ASN A 128 2.05 5.41 -13.14
N ALA A 129 2.64 6.11 -12.17
CA ALA A 129 3.59 7.19 -12.43
C ALA A 129 4.87 6.68 -13.13
N ALA A 130 5.32 5.47 -12.83
CA ALA A 130 6.43 4.84 -13.54
C ALA A 130 6.10 4.56 -15.03
N THR A 131 4.82 4.29 -15.33
CA THR A 131 4.34 4.05 -16.70
C THR A 131 4.34 5.35 -17.53
N GLU A 132 3.97 6.47 -16.91
CA GLU A 132 3.92 7.80 -17.56
C GLU A 132 5.28 8.52 -17.61
N GLY A 133 6.22 8.14 -16.74
CA GLY A 133 7.52 8.78 -16.54
C GLY A 133 8.69 8.27 -17.39
N GLY A 134 8.45 7.39 -18.37
CA GLY A 134 9.50 6.93 -19.30
C GLY A 134 10.14 8.12 -20.03
N PHE A 135 11.45 8.34 -19.79
CA PHE A 135 12.35 9.47 -20.10
C PHE A 135 12.19 10.28 -21.42
N LEU A 136 11.23 10.01 -22.31
CA LEU A 136 11.04 10.78 -23.55
C LEU A 136 9.61 10.75 -24.12
N GLY A 137 8.59 10.39 -23.33
CA GLY A 137 7.23 10.23 -23.88
C GLY A 137 7.09 9.03 -24.83
N ILE A 138 8.07 8.13 -24.81
CA ILE A 138 7.96 6.80 -25.40
C ILE A 138 7.54 5.90 -24.24
N GLY A 139 6.24 5.61 -24.18
CA GLY A 139 5.55 4.98 -23.05
C GLY A 139 6.30 3.79 -22.49
N GLY A 140 6.47 3.81 -21.16
CA GLY A 140 6.86 2.64 -20.40
C GLY A 140 5.76 1.58 -20.54
N LYS A 141 6.18 0.31 -20.52
CA LYS A 141 5.30 -0.86 -20.43
C LYS A 141 4.23 -0.60 -19.35
N LEU A 142 2.96 -0.93 -19.61
CA LEU A 142 1.95 -1.11 -18.55
C LEU A 142 2.64 -1.82 -17.36
N VAL A 143 2.45 -1.31 -16.14
CA VAL A 143 2.89 -1.89 -14.85
C VAL A 143 3.55 -3.27 -15.03
N ASP A 144 4.88 -3.35 -14.88
CA ASP A 144 5.59 -4.58 -15.21
C ASP A 144 5.21 -5.72 -14.25
N GLU A 145 5.42 -6.97 -14.65
CA GLU A 145 4.97 -8.17 -13.91
C GLU A 145 5.41 -8.15 -12.43
N LYS A 146 6.60 -7.61 -12.15
CA LYS A 146 7.14 -7.46 -10.80
C LYS A 146 6.40 -6.43 -9.95
N GLU A 147 6.00 -5.30 -10.55
CA GLU A 147 5.22 -4.26 -9.86
C GLU A 147 3.80 -4.77 -9.59
N GLN A 148 3.19 -5.45 -10.57
CA GLN A 148 1.87 -6.06 -10.40
C GLN A 148 1.88 -7.09 -9.28
N ALA A 149 2.91 -7.95 -9.20
CA ALA A 149 3.05 -8.92 -8.11
C ALA A 149 3.12 -8.25 -6.72
N VAL A 150 3.75 -7.06 -6.61
CA VAL A 150 3.76 -6.29 -5.36
C VAL A 150 2.40 -5.68 -5.06
N LEU A 151 1.70 -5.13 -6.05
CA LEU A 151 0.35 -4.60 -5.86
C LEU A 151 -0.61 -5.71 -5.38
N ASP A 152 -0.50 -6.92 -5.92
CA ASP A 152 -1.32 -8.06 -5.51
C ASP A 152 -0.98 -8.52 -4.09
N GLU A 153 0.29 -8.44 -3.68
CA GLU A 153 0.69 -8.72 -2.30
C GLU A 153 0.19 -7.66 -1.33
N LEU A 154 0.33 -6.37 -1.68
CA LEU A 154 -0.21 -5.27 -0.89
C LEU A 154 -1.73 -5.38 -0.76
N ARG A 155 -2.43 -5.75 -1.83
CA ARG A 155 -3.87 -5.97 -1.80
C ARG A 155 -4.26 -7.07 -0.81
N ARG A 156 -3.60 -8.24 -0.86
CA ARG A 156 -3.84 -9.33 0.10
C ARG A 156 -3.51 -8.93 1.54
N LEU A 157 -2.48 -8.12 1.74
CA LEU A 157 -2.07 -7.64 3.06
C LEU A 157 -3.08 -6.63 3.63
N LEU A 158 -3.56 -5.72 2.81
CA LEU A 158 -4.44 -4.61 3.21
C LEU A 158 -5.91 -5.01 3.27
N PHE A 159 -6.35 -5.92 2.40
CA PHE A 159 -7.74 -6.36 2.26
C PHE A 159 -7.83 -7.89 2.29
N PRO A 160 -7.55 -8.52 3.44
CA PRO A 160 -7.57 -9.98 3.55
C PRO A 160 -8.97 -10.58 3.31
N ASP A 161 -10.03 -9.81 3.54
CA ASP A 161 -11.42 -10.25 3.34
C ASP A 161 -11.90 -10.09 1.87
N ASP A 162 -11.18 -9.33 1.04
CA ASP A 162 -11.46 -9.12 -0.39
C ASP A 162 -10.56 -9.98 -1.30
N ALA A 163 -9.74 -10.87 -0.73
CA ALA A 163 -9.00 -11.85 -1.51
C ALA A 163 -10.01 -12.72 -2.27
N PRO A 164 -9.83 -12.96 -3.59
CA PRO A 164 -10.73 -13.83 -4.32
C PRO A 164 -10.74 -15.18 -3.60
N ALA A 165 -11.89 -15.53 -3.04
CA ALA A 165 -12.11 -16.85 -2.48
C ALA A 165 -11.66 -17.83 -3.57
N THR A 166 -10.56 -18.54 -3.33
CA THR A 166 -10.25 -19.72 -4.14
C THR A 166 -11.40 -20.68 -3.84
N THR A 167 -12.43 -20.63 -4.67
CA THR A 167 -13.62 -21.46 -4.52
C THR A 167 -13.15 -22.89 -4.69
N ALA A 168 -13.09 -23.61 -3.57
CA ALA A 168 -12.94 -25.05 -3.53
C ALA A 168 -14.22 -25.75 -4.05
N SER A 169 -14.68 -25.36 -5.24
CA SER A 169 -15.87 -25.93 -5.91
C SER A 169 -15.52 -26.95 -6.99
N ASP A 170 -14.24 -27.29 -7.19
CA ASP A 170 -13.80 -28.20 -8.26
C ASP A 170 -13.39 -29.61 -7.80
N MET A 171 -13.86 -30.07 -6.64
CA MET A 171 -13.89 -31.51 -6.36
C MET A 171 -15.33 -31.98 -6.13
N VAL A 172 -15.99 -32.15 -7.28
CA VAL A 172 -17.18 -32.94 -7.57
C VAL A 172 -17.38 -34.12 -6.59
N SER A 173 -18.48 -34.05 -5.85
CA SER A 173 -19.24 -35.25 -5.49
C SER A 173 -20.04 -35.69 -6.73
N PRO A 174 -19.91 -36.92 -7.24
CA PRO A 174 -20.93 -37.46 -8.11
C PRO A 174 -22.16 -37.83 -7.25
N ALA A 175 -23.28 -37.19 -7.57
CA ALA A 175 -24.62 -37.46 -7.05
C ALA A 175 -25.10 -38.88 -7.39
N PRO A 176 -26.15 -39.42 -6.72
CA PRO A 176 -26.58 -40.79 -6.89
C PRO A 176 -27.56 -40.90 -8.07
N ASP A 177 -27.22 -41.68 -9.09
CA ASP A 177 -28.11 -42.09 -10.16
C ASP A 177 -28.66 -43.50 -9.87
N GLY A 178 -29.84 -43.53 -9.26
CA GLY A 178 -30.66 -44.74 -9.23
C GLY A 178 -31.23 -45.04 -10.61
N SER A 179 -31.20 -46.30 -11.03
CA SER A 179 -32.33 -46.95 -11.70
C SER A 179 -32.04 -48.45 -11.82
N GLY A 180 -33.01 -49.27 -11.43
CA GLY A 180 -32.90 -50.73 -11.46
C GLY A 180 -32.93 -51.34 -12.85
N ASN A 181 -32.55 -52.61 -12.94
CA ASN A 181 -33.24 -53.55 -13.82
C ASN A 181 -33.10 -54.98 -13.29
N SER A 182 -34.18 -55.72 -13.47
CA SER A 182 -34.44 -57.09 -13.05
C SER A 182 -33.64 -58.12 -13.86
N GLY A 183 -33.36 -59.26 -13.22
CA GLY A 183 -32.83 -60.50 -13.81
C GLY A 183 -32.65 -61.56 -12.74
#